data_AF-A0A1Y1K4J1-F1
#
_entry.id   AF-A0A1Y1K4J1-F1
#
_cell.length_a   1.000
_cell.length_b   1.000
_cell.length_c   1.000
_cell.angle_alpha   90.00
_cell.angle_beta   90.00
_cell.angle_gamma   90.00
#
_symmetry.space_group_name_H-M   'P 1'
#
loop_
_entity.id
_entity.type
_entity.pdbx_description
1 polymer ?
#
loop_
_entity_poly.entity_id
_entity_poly.type
_entity_poly.pdbx_seq_one_letter_code
_entity_poly.pdbx_strand_id
1 'polypeptide(L)'
;MTGNLERGRDTIIAISEKVNDVQTRLQVIQSADDSNDFVSRPRFGLMEVVYEWARGMSFKNITGLTDILEGTIVRTITRLDETCREVKNAARIVGDPELYQ
;
A
#
# COMPACT_ATOMS: atom_id res chain seq x y z
N MET A 1 14.57 -4.54 1.67
CA MET A 1 13.51 -3.78 2.38
C MET A 1 14.11 -2.96 3.53
N THR A 2 13.80 -1.66 3.62
CA THR A 2 14.29 -0.83 4.75
C THR A 2 13.48 -1.11 6.01
N GLY A 3 14.06 -0.94 7.21
CA GLY A 3 13.35 -1.18 8.48
C GLY A 3 12.13 -0.27 8.70
N ASN A 4 11.99 0.83 7.93
CA ASN A 4 10.79 1.66 7.96
C ASN A 4 9.64 1.03 7.16
N LEU A 5 9.93 0.41 6.02
CA LEU A 5 8.92 -0.26 5.18
C LEU A 5 8.35 -1.49 5.88
N GLU A 6 9.19 -2.25 6.58
CA GLU A 6 8.74 -3.39 7.39
C GLU A 6 7.81 -2.95 8.51
N ARG A 7 8.17 -1.90 9.27
CA ARG A 7 7.28 -1.33 10.30
C ARG A 7 5.95 -0.84 9.72
N GLY A 8 5.97 -0.20 8.55
CA GLY A 8 4.76 0.22 7.85
C GLY A 8 3.88 -0.96 7.46
N ARG A 9 4.47 -2.02 6.88
CA ARG A 9 3.79 -3.28 6.54
C ARG A 9 3.12 -3.90 7.76
N ASP A 10 3.87 -4.05 8.83
CA ASP A 10 3.38 -4.70 10.05
C ASP A 10 2.25 -3.87 10.71
N THR A 11 2.33 -2.55 10.62
CA THR A 11 1.26 -1.65 11.07
C THR A 11 -0.02 -1.82 10.23
N ILE A 12 0.11 -1.95 8.90
CA ILE A 12 -1.04 -2.21 8.01
C ILE A 12 -1.71 -3.54 8.35
N ILE A 13 -0.92 -4.60 8.56
CA ILE A 13 -1.42 -5.92 8.96
C ILE A 13 -2.18 -5.81 10.29
N ALA A 14 -1.59 -5.17 11.30
CA ALA A 14 -2.23 -5.04 12.61
C ALA A 14 -3.53 -4.22 12.57
N ILE A 15 -3.62 -3.21 11.71
CA ILE A 15 -4.87 -2.44 11.51
C ILE A 15 -5.91 -3.30 10.80
N SER A 16 -5.51 -4.04 9.76
CA SER A 16 -6.36 -4.98 9.02
C SER A 16 -6.97 -6.03 9.93
N GLU A 17 -6.18 -6.66 10.82
CA GLU A 17 -6.67 -7.62 11.81
C GLU A 17 -7.74 -7.01 12.73
N LYS A 18 -7.48 -5.81 13.27
CA LYS A 18 -8.46 -5.11 14.12
C LYS A 18 -9.77 -4.82 13.40
N VAL A 19 -9.71 -4.43 12.13
CA VAL A 19 -10.91 -4.19 11.31
C VAL A 19 -11.66 -5.50 11.08
N ASN A 20 -10.95 -6.56 10.69
CA ASN A 20 -11.52 -7.88 10.44
C ASN A 20 -12.18 -8.47 11.70
N ASP A 21 -11.59 -8.27 12.89
CA ASP A 21 -12.16 -8.71 14.17
C ASP A 21 -13.52 -8.05 14.44
N VAL A 22 -13.62 -6.74 14.20
CA VAL A 22 -14.88 -6.01 14.37
C VAL A 22 -15.91 -6.46 13.35
N GLN A 23 -15.51 -6.64 12.09
CA GLN A 23 -16.39 -7.13 11.01
C GLN A 23 -16.93 -8.53 11.32
N THR A 24 -16.08 -9.44 11.79
CA THR A 24 -16.43 -10.82 12.16
C THR A 24 -17.41 -10.83 13.33
N ARG A 25 -17.12 -10.06 14.39
CA ARG A 25 -17.99 -9.94 15.57
C ARG A 25 -19.38 -9.42 15.21
N LEU A 26 -19.47 -8.55 14.21
CA LEU A 26 -20.73 -7.99 13.73
C LEU A 26 -21.34 -8.76 12.55
N GLN A 27 -20.80 -9.94 12.21
CA GLN A 27 -21.29 -10.83 11.16
C GLN A 27 -21.37 -10.15 9.78
N VAL A 28 -20.43 -9.24 9.49
CA VAL A 28 -20.31 -8.60 8.18
C VAL A 28 -19.74 -9.62 7.20
N ILE A 29 -20.57 -10.05 6.24
CA ILE A 29 -20.16 -10.96 5.18
C ILE A 29 -19.43 -10.16 4.10
N GLN A 30 -18.15 -10.48 3.88
CA GLN A 30 -17.38 -9.95 2.75
C GLN A 30 -17.10 -11.07 1.75
N SER A 31 -17.04 -10.72 0.46
CA SER A 31 -16.52 -11.64 -0.54
C SER A 31 -15.03 -11.88 -0.30
N ALA A 32 -14.50 -13.01 -0.79
CA ALA A 32 -13.07 -13.30 -0.67
C ALA A 32 -12.19 -12.21 -1.34
N ASP A 33 -12.72 -11.55 -2.37
CA ASP A 33 -12.01 -10.53 -3.13
C ASP A 33 -12.10 -9.13 -2.50
N ASP A 34 -13.17 -8.86 -1.75
CA ASP A 34 -13.36 -7.61 -1.00
C ASP A 34 -12.82 -7.67 0.44
N SER A 35 -12.44 -8.87 0.90
CA SER A 35 -11.85 -9.04 2.21
C SER A 35 -10.48 -8.35 2.29
N ASN A 36 -10.32 -7.44 3.24
CA ASN A 36 -9.04 -6.81 3.54
C ASN A 36 -8.17 -7.73 4.41
N ASP A 37 -8.09 -9.02 4.07
CA ASP A 37 -7.24 -9.98 4.77
C ASP A 37 -5.80 -9.89 4.25
N PHE A 38 -5.02 -9.01 4.88
CA PHE A 38 -3.60 -8.85 4.57
C PHE A 38 -2.72 -9.92 5.22
N VAL A 39 -3.27 -10.75 6.13
CA VAL A 39 -2.55 -11.86 6.76
C VAL A 39 -2.47 -13.03 5.79
N SER A 40 -3.60 -13.45 5.21
CA SER A 40 -3.63 -14.57 4.27
C SER A 40 -3.23 -14.17 2.85
N ARG A 41 -3.48 -12.92 2.45
CA ARG A 41 -3.20 -12.40 1.11
C ARG A 41 -2.37 -11.10 1.17
N PRO A 42 -1.09 -11.19 1.53
CA PRO A 42 -0.21 -10.02 1.62
C PRO A 42 -0.02 -9.36 0.25
N ARG A 43 -0.39 -8.09 0.12
CA ARG A 43 -0.28 -7.30 -1.12
C ARG A 43 0.91 -6.34 -1.08
N PHE A 44 2.08 -6.87 -0.77
CA PHE A 44 3.30 -6.07 -0.53
C PHE A 44 4.40 -6.26 -1.59
N GLY A 45 4.16 -7.07 -2.63
CA GLY A 45 5.18 -7.45 -3.63
C GLY A 45 5.76 -6.31 -4.45
N LEU A 46 5.05 -5.18 -4.58
CA LEU A 46 5.55 -3.98 -5.28
C LEU A 46 6.13 -2.92 -4.35
N MET A 47 6.16 -3.13 -3.03
CA MET A 47 6.56 -2.10 -2.08
C MET A 47 8.01 -1.66 -2.29
N GLU A 48 8.92 -2.60 -2.49
CA GLU A 48 10.34 -2.31 -2.73
C GLU A 48 10.58 -1.68 -4.10
N VAL A 49 9.86 -2.15 -5.12
CA VAL A 49 9.91 -1.62 -6.50
C VAL A 49 9.53 -0.15 -6.54
N VAL A 50 8.39 0.20 -5.92
CA VAL A 50 7.89 1.59 -5.88
C VAL A 50 8.80 2.48 -5.03
N TYR A 51 9.35 1.94 -3.94
CA TYR A 51 10.28 2.68 -3.10
C TYR A 51 11.55 3.07 -3.86
N GLU A 52 12.18 2.13 -4.58
CA GLU A 52 13.38 2.43 -5.37
C GLU A 52 13.07 3.34 -6.57
N TRP A 53 11.89 3.21 -7.18
CA TRP A 53 11.42 4.16 -8.19
C TRP A 53 11.34 5.59 -7.65
N ALA A 54 10.75 5.78 -6.47
CA ALA A 54 10.63 7.08 -5.83
C ALA A 54 12.00 7.68 -5.45
N ARG A 55 13.03 6.85 -5.28
CA ARG A 55 14.43 7.28 -5.06
C ARG A 55 15.18 7.63 -6.33
N GLY A 56 14.54 7.54 -7.50
CA GLY A 56 15.13 7.90 -8.79
C GLY A 56 15.82 6.75 -9.51
N MET A 57 15.61 5.50 -9.08
CA MET A 57 16.11 4.34 -9.83
C MET A 57 15.44 4.27 -11.21
N SER A 58 16.20 3.96 -12.26
CA SER A 58 15.66 3.86 -13.62
C SER A 58 14.63 2.74 -13.76
N PHE A 59 13.68 2.89 -14.69
CA PHE A 59 12.63 1.89 -14.91
C PHE A 59 13.22 0.50 -15.22
N LYS A 60 14.27 0.46 -16.05
CA LYS A 60 15.00 -0.77 -16.38
C LYS A 60 15.55 -1.51 -15.16
N ASN A 61 16.01 -0.77 -14.15
CA ASN A 61 16.60 -1.37 -12.96
C ASN A 61 15.50 -1.86 -12.00
N ILE A 62 14.40 -1.12 -11.82
CA ILE A 62 13.32 -1.54 -10.92
C ILE A 62 12.56 -2.77 -11.45
N THR A 63 12.46 -2.96 -12.78
CA THR A 63 11.85 -4.16 -13.37
C THR A 63 12.68 -5.41 -13.13
N GLY A 64 13.97 -5.27 -12.77
CA GLY A 64 14.81 -6.39 -12.36
C GLY A 64 14.66 -6.78 -10.89
N LEU A 65 13.92 -6.01 -10.08
CA LEU A 65 13.70 -6.28 -8.66
C LEU A 65 12.51 -7.21 -8.40
N THR A 66 11.71 -7.51 -9.42
CA THR A 66 10.48 -8.29 -9.32
C THR A 66 10.23 -9.08 -10.59
N ASP A 67 9.49 -10.18 -10.49
CA ASP A 67 8.96 -10.98 -11.60
C ASP A 67 7.59 -10.48 -12.09
N ILE A 68 7.05 -9.41 -11.48
CA ILE A 68 5.79 -8.79 -11.88
C ILE A 68 5.94 -8.07 -13.21
N LEU A 69 4.98 -8.28 -14.11
CA LEU A 69 4.90 -7.64 -15.43
C LEU A 69 5.00 -6.11 -15.35
N GLU A 70 5.76 -5.51 -16.27
CA GLU A 70 6.03 -4.06 -16.30
C GLU A 70 4.75 -3.24 -16.40
N GLY A 71 3.76 -3.74 -17.15
CA GLY A 71 2.45 -3.09 -17.26
C GLY A 71 1.72 -2.98 -15.92
N THR A 72 1.90 -3.94 -15.01
CA THR A 72 1.35 -3.87 -13.65
C THR A 72 2.13 -2.86 -12.81
N ILE A 73 3.45 -2.78 -12.94
CA ILE A 73 4.28 -1.77 -12.24
C ILE A 73 3.82 -0.37 -12.64
N VAL A 74 3.72 -0.09 -13.95
CA VAL A 74 3.26 1.22 -14.47
C VAL A 74 1.88 1.56 -13.93
N ARG A 75 0.91 0.64 -14.04
CA ARG A 75 -0.44 0.86 -13.50
C ARG A 75 -0.45 1.14 -12.00
N THR A 76 0.35 0.42 -11.22
CA THR A 76 0.44 0.64 -9.77
C THR A 76 1.00 2.02 -9.46
N ILE A 77 2.05 2.47 -10.15
CA ILE A 77 2.63 3.80 -9.95
C ILE A 77 1.62 4.90 -10.32
N THR A 78 0.91 4.77 -11.45
CA THR A 78 -0.10 5.77 -11.86
C THR A 78 -1.27 5.84 -10.88
N ARG A 79 -1.75 4.69 -10.39
CA ARG A 79 -2.80 4.66 -9.35
C ARG A 79 -2.32 5.23 -8.02
N LEU A 80 -1.05 5.01 -7.68
CA LEU A 80 -0.48 5.54 -6.44
C LEU A 80 -0.41 7.06 -6.46
N ASP A 81 -0.13 7.68 -7.61
CA ASP A 81 -0.19 9.14 -7.76
C ASP A 81 -1.58 9.71 -7.42
N GLU A 82 -2.66 9.01 -7.82
CA GLU A 82 -4.02 9.34 -7.43
C GLU A 82 -4.26 9.17 -5.93
N THR A 83 -3.84 8.04 -5.34
CA THR A 83 -3.91 7.81 -3.89
C THR A 83 -3.13 8.87 -3.10
N CYS A 84 -1.94 9.30 -3.56
CA CYS A 84 -1.17 10.36 -2.91
C CYS A 84 -1.93 11.70 -2.92
N ARG A 85 -2.66 12.02 -4.01
CA ARG A 85 -3.54 13.21 -4.04
C ARG A 85 -4.68 13.10 -3.04
N GLU A 86 -5.29 11.93 -2.90
CA GLU A 86 -6.36 11.69 -1.92
C GLU A 86 -5.84 11.84 -0.48
N VAL A 87 -4.67 11.26 -0.18
CA VAL A 87 -4.01 11.39 1.13
C VAL A 87 -3.67 12.84 1.43
N LYS A 88 -3.15 13.59 0.46
CA LYS A 88 -2.89 15.03 0.61
C LYS A 88 -4.16 15.81 0.93
N ASN A 89 -5.26 15.51 0.24
CA ASN A 89 -6.55 16.15 0.54
C ASN A 89 -7.08 15.80 1.94
N ALA A 90 -6.91 14.55 2.37
CA ALA A 90 -7.28 14.11 3.71
C ALA A 90 -6.43 14.80 4.79
N ALA A 91 -5.11 14.91 4.58
CA ALA A 91 -4.18 15.61 5.48
C ALA A 91 -4.59 17.08 5.69
N ARG A 92 -5.01 17.75 4.60
CA ARG A 92 -5.55 19.13 4.66
C ARG A 92 -6.79 19.23 5.53
N ILE A 93 -7.68 18.25 5.47
CA ILE A 93 -8.94 18.23 6.26
C ILE A 93 -8.65 17.95 7.73
N VAL A 94 -7.73 17.03 8.02
CA VAL A 94 -7.32 16.65 9.38
C VAL A 94 -6.50 17.77 10.05
N GLY A 95 -5.85 18.63 9.25
CA GLY A 95 -5.01 19.72 9.75
C GLY A 95 -3.58 19.30 10.04
N ASP A 96 -3.06 18.30 9.32
CA ASP A 96 -1.66 17.85 9.39
C ASP A 96 -0.85 18.49 8.24
N PRO A 97 -0.10 19.56 8.50
CA PRO A 97 0.64 20.28 7.45
C PRO A 97 1.90 19.54 6.99
N GLU A 98 2.50 18.69 7.84
CA GLU A 98 3.69 17.91 7.47
C GLU A 98 3.33 16.80 6.47
N LEU A 99 2.16 16.18 6.63
CA LEU A 99 1.66 15.17 5.69
C LEU A 99 1.13 15.78 4.38
N TYR A 100 0.77 17.06 4.37
CA TYR A 100 0.24 17.75 3.19
C TYR A 100 1.32 18.19 2.18
N GLN A 101 2.53 18.50 2.66
CA GLN A 101 3.60 19.06 1.83
C GLN A 101 4.09 18.05 0.79
#